data_AF-A0A4Z2BJA1-F1
#
_entry.id   AF-A0A4Z2BJA1-F1
#
_cell.length_a   1.000
_cell.length_b   1.000
_cell.length_c   1.000
_cell.angle_alpha   90.00
_cell.angle_beta   90.00
_cell.angle_gamma   90.00
#
_symmetry.space_group_name_H-M   'P 1'
#
loop_
_entity.id
_entity.type
_entity.pdbx_description
1 polymer ?
#
loop_
_entity_poly.entity_id
_entity_poly.type
_entity_poly.pdbx_seq_one_letter_code
_entity_poly.pdbx_strand_id
1 'polypeptide(L)'
;MNLLCCRATGKLTDLLVLSDWESCKTWSKKSLPLSATQSLDLKTDLERDHHRLTCLSICLDLVKRCSLLYRDLPSFTVILQPIKTLLSKHLTAQTIPAALQELHKEILETIDSAPVAHPRLVFEKKKPIPLKLLTPKIVEVLDYGKKRGCTREEKEKERLKHKYKKEFKGALRELRKDSRFLAREKLNEVVQRDTERKRKVKELFGSLASQEGEWKALKRKKRK
;
A
#
# COMPACT_ATOMS: atom_id res chain seq x y z
N MET A 1 -9.42 71.15 -5.79
CA MET A 1 -9.88 69.80 -5.41
C MET A 1 -8.93 68.81 -6.08
N ASN A 2 -8.01 68.22 -5.32
CA ASN A 2 -6.94 67.38 -5.87
C ASN A 2 -7.51 66.02 -6.26
N LEU A 3 -7.48 65.71 -7.56
CA LEU A 3 -8.37 64.73 -8.15
C LEU A 3 -7.76 63.33 -8.39
N LEU A 4 -6.49 63.11 -8.06
CA LEU A 4 -5.81 61.81 -8.19
C LEU A 4 -4.78 61.64 -7.07
N CYS A 5 -5.23 61.25 -5.87
CA CYS A 5 -4.36 61.00 -4.74
C CYS A 5 -4.30 59.50 -4.44
N CYS A 6 -3.20 58.84 -4.85
CA CYS A 6 -3.01 57.41 -4.61
C CYS A 6 -2.71 57.09 -3.12
N ARG A 7 -2.59 58.08 -2.24
CA ARG A 7 -2.54 57.96 -0.77
C ARG A 7 -2.67 59.35 -0.14
N ALA A 8 -3.45 59.54 0.93
CA ALA A 8 -3.56 60.85 1.61
C ALA A 8 -2.27 61.27 2.34
N THR A 9 -1.33 60.35 2.58
CA THR A 9 -0.05 60.63 3.26
C THR A 9 1.10 59.85 2.63
N GLY A 10 2.17 60.56 2.24
CA GLY A 10 3.39 60.01 1.64
C GLY A 10 4.18 61.05 0.84
N LYS A 11 5.43 60.74 0.44
CA LYS A 11 6.27 61.66 -0.35
C LYS A 11 5.89 61.77 -1.84
N LEU A 12 4.93 60.97 -2.32
CA LEU A 12 4.62 60.75 -3.74
C LEU A 12 3.12 60.94 -4.06
N THR A 13 2.39 61.70 -3.23
CA THR A 13 0.94 61.89 -3.33
C THR A 13 0.52 62.70 -4.55
N ASP A 14 1.39 63.59 -5.02
CA ASP A 14 1.05 64.62 -6.00
C ASP A 14 1.48 64.26 -7.43
N LEU A 15 1.99 63.04 -7.65
CA LEU A 15 2.58 62.64 -8.94
C LEU A 15 1.59 62.57 -10.10
N LEU A 16 0.31 62.30 -9.81
CA LEU A 16 -0.76 62.17 -10.80
C LEU A 16 -1.82 63.26 -10.68
N VAL A 17 -1.59 64.28 -9.84
CA VAL A 17 -2.51 65.40 -9.71
C VAL A 17 -2.39 66.27 -10.97
N LEU A 18 -3.47 66.31 -11.75
CA LEU A 18 -3.57 67.16 -12.92
C LEU A 18 -3.86 68.60 -12.50
N SER A 19 -3.26 69.53 -13.23
CA SER A 19 -3.36 70.97 -12.94
C SER A 19 -4.68 71.51 -13.47
N ASP A 20 -5.08 71.08 -14.68
CA ASP A 20 -6.33 71.47 -15.33
C ASP A 20 -7.08 70.27 -15.96
N TRP A 21 -8.41 70.24 -15.81
CA TRP A 21 -9.29 69.23 -16.41
C TRP A 21 -9.36 69.33 -17.94
N GLU A 22 -9.10 70.51 -18.50
CA GLU A 22 -9.11 70.75 -19.95
C GLU A 22 -7.96 70.03 -20.67
N SER A 23 -6.85 69.80 -19.96
CA SER A 23 -5.69 69.01 -20.41
C SER A 23 -6.05 67.54 -20.71
N CYS A 24 -7.10 67.00 -20.08
CA CYS A 24 -7.60 65.66 -20.36
C CYS A 24 -8.31 65.55 -21.71
N LYS A 25 -8.94 66.63 -22.19
CA LYS A 25 -9.72 66.63 -23.44
C LYS A 25 -8.83 66.75 -24.68
N THR A 26 -7.69 67.41 -24.54
CA THR A 26 -6.72 67.65 -25.61
C THR A 26 -5.66 66.54 -25.73
N TRP A 27 -5.65 65.60 -24.79
CA TRP A 27 -4.68 64.51 -24.78
C TRP A 27 -5.00 63.44 -25.84
N SER A 28 -3.99 63.08 -26.62
CA SER A 28 -4.03 61.97 -27.58
C SER A 28 -2.94 60.96 -27.23
N LYS A 29 -3.21 59.66 -27.38
CA LYS A 29 -2.23 58.60 -27.15
C LYS A 29 -1.02 58.77 -28.10
N LYS A 30 0.15 59.07 -27.54
CA LYS A 30 1.43 59.15 -28.27
C LYS A 30 2.36 58.06 -27.77
N SER A 31 3.09 57.40 -28.67
CA SER A 31 4.13 56.45 -28.28
C SER A 31 5.36 57.20 -27.78
N LEU A 32 5.77 56.98 -26.53
CA LEU A 32 7.02 57.53 -26.00
C LEU A 32 8.16 56.53 -26.23
N PRO A 33 9.17 56.84 -27.07
CA PRO A 33 10.37 56.03 -27.16
C PRO A 33 11.18 56.17 -25.87
N LEU A 34 11.80 55.08 -25.42
CA LEU A 34 12.60 55.06 -24.19
C LEU A 34 13.75 56.08 -24.21
N SER A 35 14.31 56.38 -25.39
CA SER A 35 15.33 57.41 -25.57
C SER A 35 14.84 58.82 -25.24
N ALA A 36 13.57 59.13 -25.50
CA ALA A 36 12.97 60.43 -25.19
C ALA A 36 12.73 60.64 -23.69
N THR A 37 12.73 59.57 -22.89
CA THR A 37 12.50 59.66 -21.44
C THR A 37 13.71 60.20 -20.66
N GLN A 38 14.90 60.21 -21.26
CA GLN A 38 16.14 60.64 -20.61
C GLN A 38 16.45 62.14 -20.79
N SER A 39 15.78 62.81 -21.73
CA SER A 39 16.01 64.21 -22.08
C SER A 39 14.67 64.97 -22.26
N LEU A 40 13.91 65.13 -21.18
CA LEU A 40 12.63 65.83 -21.19
C LEU A 40 12.74 67.23 -20.61
N ASP A 41 12.72 68.24 -21.48
CA ASP A 41 12.54 69.64 -21.11
C ASP A 41 11.04 69.99 -21.14
N LEU A 42 10.34 69.67 -20.05
CA LEU A 42 8.91 69.99 -19.90
C LEU A 42 8.74 71.45 -19.42
N LYS A 43 8.51 72.37 -20.35
CA LYS A 43 8.47 73.82 -20.10
C LYS A 43 7.09 74.33 -19.71
N THR A 44 6.02 73.71 -20.19
CA THR A 44 4.63 74.12 -19.89
C THR A 44 3.90 73.10 -19.01
N ASP A 45 2.94 73.57 -18.20
CA ASP A 45 2.16 72.69 -17.32
C ASP A 45 1.25 71.72 -18.10
N LEU A 46 0.80 72.12 -19.30
CA LEU A 46 0.08 71.25 -20.23
C LEU A 46 0.93 70.07 -20.74
N GLU A 47 2.20 70.33 -21.10
CA GLU A 47 3.14 69.27 -21.52
C GLU A 47 3.44 68.30 -20.38
N ARG A 48 3.54 68.81 -19.14
CA ARG A 48 3.74 67.97 -17.94
C ARG A 48 2.54 67.06 -17.70
N ASP A 49 1.33 67.59 -17.80
CA ASP A 49 0.10 66.81 -17.62
C ASP A 49 -0.11 65.79 -18.75
N HIS A 50 0.19 66.16 -20.01
CA HIS A 50 0.18 65.21 -21.13
C HIS A 50 1.23 64.12 -20.98
N HIS A 51 2.43 64.44 -20.49
CA HIS A 51 3.47 63.45 -20.23
C HIS A 51 3.03 62.48 -19.11
N ARG A 52 2.48 62.99 -18.00
CA ARG A 52 1.93 62.16 -16.90
C ARG A 52 0.84 61.21 -17.39
N LEU A 53 -0.11 61.69 -18.19
CA LEU A 53 -1.17 60.88 -18.78
C LEU A 53 -0.61 59.82 -19.75
N THR A 54 0.44 60.18 -20.50
CA THR A 54 1.09 59.23 -21.42
C THR A 54 1.85 58.14 -20.66
N CYS A 55 2.58 58.48 -19.59
CA CYS A 55 3.19 57.48 -18.70
C CYS A 55 2.13 56.55 -18.10
N LEU A 56 1.01 57.09 -17.62
CA LEU A 56 -0.10 56.31 -17.09
C LEU A 56 -0.68 55.37 -18.15
N SER A 57 -0.84 55.85 -19.40
CA SER A 57 -1.31 55.03 -20.52
C SER A 57 -0.39 53.85 -20.83
N ILE A 58 0.92 54.07 -20.79
CA ILE A 58 1.93 53.02 -21.02
C ILE A 58 1.90 52.02 -19.86
N CYS A 59 1.79 52.48 -18.62
CA CYS A 59 1.66 51.61 -17.46
C CYS A 59 0.40 50.74 -17.55
N LEU A 60 -0.75 51.30 -17.94
CA LEU A 60 -1.98 50.52 -18.13
C LEU A 60 -1.85 49.54 -19.31
N ASP A 61 -1.25 49.93 -20.43
CA ASP A 61 -0.97 49.04 -21.55
C ASP A 61 -0.06 47.86 -21.14
N LEU A 62 0.96 48.12 -20.32
CA LEU A 62 1.82 47.08 -19.78
C LEU A 62 1.06 46.14 -18.85
N VAL A 63 0.21 46.66 -17.96
CA VAL A 63 -0.65 45.84 -17.09
C VAL A 63 -1.60 44.99 -17.92
N LYS A 64 -2.20 45.54 -18.99
CA LYS A 64 -3.04 44.77 -19.94
C LYS A 64 -2.24 43.62 -20.55
N ARG A 65 -1.02 43.87 -21.06
CA ARG A 65 -0.16 42.83 -21.62
C ARG A 65 0.21 41.76 -20.59
N CYS A 66 0.58 42.15 -19.37
CA CYS A 66 0.87 41.23 -18.28
C CYS A 66 -0.36 40.39 -17.91
N SER A 67 -1.56 40.99 -17.90
CA SER A 67 -2.81 40.27 -17.62
C SER A 67 -3.12 39.18 -18.66
N LEU A 68 -2.73 39.40 -19.92
CA LEU A 68 -2.89 38.39 -20.96
C LEU A 68 -1.81 37.30 -20.88
N LEU A 69 -0.56 37.67 -20.63
CA LEU A 69 0.56 36.73 -20.56
C LEU A 69 0.49 35.79 -19.35
N TYR A 70 0.03 36.29 -18.20
CA TYR A 70 -0.02 35.50 -16.97
C TYR A 70 -1.34 34.77 -16.76
N ARG A 71 -2.30 34.87 -17.70
CA ARG A 71 -3.66 34.32 -17.57
C ARG A 71 -3.68 32.83 -17.25
N ASP A 72 -2.74 32.07 -17.81
CA ASP A 72 -2.68 30.61 -17.67
C ASP A 72 -2.01 30.15 -16.37
N LEU A 73 -1.46 31.08 -15.57
CA LEU A 73 -0.80 30.73 -14.33
C LEU A 73 -1.82 30.48 -13.21
N PRO A 74 -1.63 29.44 -12.37
CA PRO A 74 -2.51 29.17 -11.24
C PRO A 74 -2.47 30.26 -10.16
N SER A 75 -1.40 31.07 -10.14
CA SER A 75 -1.20 32.19 -9.21
C SER A 75 -1.68 33.54 -9.76
N PHE A 76 -2.31 33.56 -10.94
CA PHE A 76 -2.74 34.79 -11.63
C PHE A 76 -3.56 35.73 -10.74
N THR A 77 -4.60 35.20 -10.10
CA THR A 77 -5.52 35.99 -9.29
C THR A 77 -4.82 36.62 -8.08
N VAL A 78 -3.89 35.89 -7.45
CA VAL A 78 -3.13 36.37 -6.28
C VAL A 78 -2.18 37.51 -6.65
N ILE A 79 -1.52 37.42 -7.80
CA ILE A 79 -0.57 38.43 -8.28
C ILE A 79 -1.29 39.71 -8.70
N LEU A 80 -2.43 39.60 -9.38
CA LEU A 80 -3.17 40.76 -9.91
C LEU A 80 -4.20 41.35 -8.95
N GLN A 81 -4.56 40.65 -7.87
CA GLN A 81 -5.46 41.18 -6.84
C GLN A 81 -5.01 42.53 -6.25
N PRO A 82 -3.74 42.76 -5.82
CA PRO A 82 -3.33 44.08 -5.34
C PRO A 82 -3.46 45.15 -6.43
N ILE A 83 -3.13 44.85 -7.68
CA ILE A 83 -3.25 45.78 -8.81
C ILE A 83 -4.72 46.13 -9.07
N LYS A 84 -5.61 45.14 -9.05
CA LYS A 84 -7.06 45.37 -9.15
C LYS A 84 -7.53 46.33 -8.06
N THR A 85 -7.12 46.11 -6.80
CA THR A 85 -7.52 46.99 -5.69
C THR A 85 -6.97 48.41 -5.84
N LEU A 86 -5.78 48.58 -6.42
CA LEU A 86 -5.21 49.89 -6.71
C LEU A 86 -6.00 50.60 -7.80
N LEU A 87 -6.29 49.90 -8.90
CA LEU A 87 -7.05 50.43 -10.02
C LEU A 87 -8.49 50.77 -9.64
N SER A 88 -9.14 49.99 -8.76
CA SER A 88 -10.51 50.24 -8.35
C SER A 88 -10.65 51.36 -7.31
N LYS A 89 -9.66 51.51 -6.40
CA LYS A 89 -9.73 52.48 -5.29
C LYS A 89 -9.17 53.85 -5.65
N HIS A 90 -8.11 53.91 -6.46
CA HIS A 90 -7.36 55.15 -6.69
C HIS A 90 -7.54 55.73 -8.10
N LEU A 91 -8.03 54.94 -9.05
CA LEU A 91 -8.25 55.36 -10.43
C LEU A 91 -9.76 55.44 -10.70
N THR A 92 -10.39 56.53 -10.25
CA THR A 92 -11.82 56.78 -10.50
C THR A 92 -12.06 57.23 -11.94
N ALA A 93 -13.03 56.60 -12.61
CA ALA A 93 -13.35 56.83 -14.02
C ALA A 93 -13.62 58.30 -14.38
N GLN A 94 -14.04 59.13 -13.42
CA GLN A 94 -14.40 60.53 -13.66
C GLN A 94 -13.19 61.43 -13.98
N THR A 95 -11.96 61.00 -13.69
CA THR A 95 -10.78 61.86 -13.74
C THR A 95 -9.89 61.68 -14.98
N ILE A 96 -10.24 60.73 -15.85
CA ILE A 96 -9.33 60.20 -16.86
C ILE A 96 -9.93 60.42 -18.27
N PRO A 97 -9.11 60.69 -19.31
CA PRO A 97 -9.58 60.70 -20.70
C PRO A 97 -10.30 59.41 -21.11
N ALA A 98 -11.30 59.53 -22.00
CA ALA A 98 -12.17 58.40 -22.40
C ALA A 98 -11.40 57.16 -22.87
N ALA A 99 -10.32 57.33 -23.65
CA ALA A 99 -9.49 56.23 -24.14
C ALA A 99 -8.82 55.42 -23.01
N LEU A 100 -8.49 56.06 -21.89
CA LEU A 100 -7.90 55.41 -20.74
C LEU A 100 -8.95 54.79 -19.81
N GLN A 101 -10.16 55.34 -19.79
CA GLN A 101 -11.30 54.70 -19.11
C GLN A 101 -11.66 53.36 -19.76
N GLU A 102 -11.61 53.28 -21.09
CA GLU A 102 -11.83 52.03 -21.82
C GLU A 102 -10.77 50.99 -21.48
N LEU A 103 -9.48 51.36 -21.55
CA LEU A 103 -8.38 50.47 -21.14
C LEU A 103 -8.48 50.03 -19.67
N HIS A 104 -8.90 50.92 -18.78
CA HIS A 104 -9.12 50.59 -17.37
C HIS A 104 -10.24 49.57 -17.17
N LYS A 105 -11.38 49.75 -17.85
CA LYS A 105 -12.51 48.79 -17.81
C LYS A 105 -12.11 47.44 -18.37
N GLU A 106 -11.46 47.41 -19.52
CA GLU A 106 -10.98 46.17 -20.14
C GLU A 106 -10.06 45.38 -19.19
N ILE A 107 -9.12 46.05 -18.51
CA ILE A 107 -8.22 45.41 -17.55
C ILE A 107 -8.97 44.84 -16.34
N LEU A 108 -9.98 45.55 -15.83
CA LEU A 108 -10.79 45.03 -14.73
C LEU A 108 -11.62 43.82 -15.16
N GLU A 109 -12.20 43.85 -16.36
CA GLU A 109 -12.94 42.73 -16.93
C GLU A 109 -12.04 41.52 -17.19
N THR A 110 -10.81 41.71 -17.67
CA THR A 110 -9.87 40.59 -17.88
C THR A 110 -9.46 39.92 -16.57
N ILE A 111 -9.28 40.70 -15.50
CA ILE A 111 -8.96 40.18 -14.16
C ILE A 111 -10.17 39.43 -13.58
N ASP A 112 -11.39 39.93 -13.79
CA ASP A 112 -12.61 39.35 -13.22
C ASP A 112 -13.13 38.14 -13.99
N SER A 113 -12.86 38.09 -15.30
CA SER A 113 -13.15 36.93 -16.15
C SER A 113 -12.25 35.73 -15.85
N ALA A 114 -11.17 35.89 -15.07
CA ALA A 114 -10.25 34.80 -14.79
C ALA A 114 -10.87 33.78 -13.82
N PRO A 115 -10.87 32.47 -14.18
CA PRO A 115 -11.46 31.46 -13.33
C PRO A 115 -10.68 31.33 -12.02
N VAL A 116 -11.40 31.30 -10.89
CA VAL A 116 -10.84 31.03 -9.55
C VAL A 116 -10.60 29.52 -9.41
N ALA A 117 -9.71 28.98 -10.24
CA ALA A 117 -9.23 27.62 -10.10
C ALA A 117 -8.05 27.65 -9.13
N HIS A 118 -8.32 27.35 -7.86
CA HIS A 118 -7.27 27.08 -6.87
C HIS A 118 -7.17 25.57 -6.64
N PRO A 119 -6.63 24.80 -7.60
CA PRO A 119 -6.33 23.41 -7.31
C PRO A 119 -5.29 23.39 -6.20
N ARG A 120 -5.55 22.61 -5.14
CA ARG A 120 -4.53 22.33 -4.14
C ARG A 120 -3.32 21.74 -4.86
N LEU A 121 -2.11 22.19 -4.50
CA LEU A 121 -0.90 21.60 -5.02
C LEU A 121 -0.85 20.12 -4.59
N VAL A 122 -0.92 19.21 -5.54
CA VAL A 122 -0.78 17.77 -5.31
C VAL A 122 0.58 17.36 -5.83
N PHE A 123 1.44 16.87 -4.94
CA PHE A 123 2.71 16.27 -5.34
C PHE A 123 2.46 15.04 -6.20
N GLU A 124 3.33 14.81 -7.18
CA GLU A 124 3.30 13.62 -8.02
C GLU A 124 3.36 12.36 -7.15
N LYS A 125 2.26 11.62 -7.09
CA LYS A 125 2.20 10.35 -6.37
C LYS A 125 2.93 9.29 -7.20
N LYS A 126 3.98 8.70 -6.64
CA LYS A 126 4.66 7.55 -7.25
C LYS A 126 3.69 6.37 -7.33
N LYS A 127 3.72 5.63 -8.45
CA LYS A 127 2.95 4.40 -8.60
C LYS A 127 3.44 3.35 -7.58
N PRO A 128 2.55 2.55 -6.97
CA PRO A 128 2.94 1.51 -6.02
C PRO A 128 3.80 0.44 -6.71
N ILE A 129 4.79 -0.08 -6.00
CA ILE A 129 5.68 -1.13 -6.50
C ILE A 129 4.90 -2.46 -6.56
N PRO A 130 4.90 -3.18 -7.70
CA PRO A 130 4.22 -4.46 -7.80
C PRO A 130 4.85 -5.52 -6.91
N LEU A 131 4.02 -6.48 -6.46
CA LEU A 131 4.49 -7.61 -5.65
C LEU A 131 5.49 -8.48 -6.43
N LYS A 132 6.52 -8.96 -5.74
CA LYS A 132 7.51 -9.87 -6.32
C LYS A 132 6.88 -11.24 -6.59
N LEU A 133 6.84 -11.64 -7.86
CA LEU A 133 6.37 -12.96 -8.27
C LEU A 133 7.53 -13.97 -8.12
N LEU A 134 7.28 -15.08 -7.43
CA LEU A 134 8.24 -16.19 -7.30
C LEU A 134 7.84 -17.32 -8.25
N THR A 135 8.82 -17.90 -8.95
CA THR A 135 8.59 -19.04 -9.85
C THR A 135 8.45 -20.34 -9.06
N PRO A 136 7.36 -21.11 -9.24
CA PRO A 136 7.21 -22.40 -8.57
C PRO A 136 8.23 -23.41 -9.10
N LYS A 137 8.78 -24.23 -8.21
CA LYS A 137 9.67 -25.33 -8.57
C LYS A 137 8.85 -26.55 -8.99
N ILE A 138 8.51 -26.62 -10.28
CA ILE A 138 7.80 -27.76 -10.86
C ILE A 138 8.82 -28.86 -11.19
N VAL A 139 8.54 -30.10 -10.80
CA VAL A 139 9.36 -31.28 -11.13
C VAL A 139 8.48 -32.27 -11.87
N GLU A 140 8.84 -32.63 -13.10
CA GLU A 140 8.12 -33.65 -13.89
C GLU A 140 8.24 -35.02 -13.23
N VAL A 141 7.13 -35.54 -12.72
CA VAL A 141 7.05 -36.85 -12.05
C VAL A 141 6.72 -37.92 -13.09
N LEU A 142 7.74 -38.68 -13.51
CA LEU A 142 7.57 -39.84 -14.40
C LEU A 142 7.28 -41.15 -13.64
N ASP A 143 7.71 -41.25 -12.37
CA ASP A 143 7.55 -42.45 -11.54
C ASP A 143 6.93 -42.08 -10.19
N TYR A 144 5.70 -42.55 -9.93
CA TYR A 144 5.05 -42.43 -8.62
C TYR A 144 5.72 -43.38 -7.60
N GLY A 145 5.99 -42.88 -6.39
CA GLY A 145 6.47 -43.69 -5.25
C GLY A 145 7.99 -43.72 -5.04
N LYS A 146 8.81 -43.17 -5.94
CA LYS A 146 10.25 -42.99 -5.70
C LYS A 146 10.54 -41.65 -5.03
N LYS A 147 11.14 -41.66 -3.84
CA LYS A 147 11.66 -40.43 -3.20
C LYS A 147 12.77 -39.81 -4.06
N ARG A 148 12.55 -38.60 -4.59
CA ARG A 148 13.54 -37.79 -5.32
C ARG A 148 14.22 -36.77 -4.39
N GLY A 149 15.38 -36.26 -4.80
CA GLY A 149 16.11 -35.20 -4.07
C GLY A 149 17.10 -35.68 -2.99
N CYS A 150 17.20 -37.00 -2.78
CA CYS A 150 18.10 -37.60 -1.80
C CYS A 150 19.41 -38.03 -2.46
N THR A 151 20.54 -37.76 -1.80
CA THR A 151 21.88 -38.15 -2.30
C THR A 151 22.00 -39.67 -2.38
N ARG A 152 22.96 -40.18 -3.17
CA ARG A 152 23.15 -41.62 -3.35
C ARG A 152 23.38 -42.33 -2.01
N GLU A 153 24.22 -41.75 -1.16
CA GLU A 153 24.56 -42.29 0.16
C GLU A 153 23.34 -42.37 1.09
N GLU A 154 22.52 -41.32 1.13
CA GLU A 154 21.32 -41.30 1.97
C GLU A 154 20.29 -42.35 1.51
N LYS A 155 20.14 -42.55 0.19
CA LYS A 155 19.28 -43.62 -0.36
C LYS A 155 19.79 -45.01 0.04
N GLU A 156 21.11 -45.23 0.00
CA GLU A 156 21.71 -46.51 0.41
C GLU A 156 21.51 -46.74 1.92
N LYS A 157 21.70 -45.70 2.76
CA LYS A 157 21.40 -45.75 4.20
C LYS A 157 19.93 -46.08 4.48
N GLU A 158 18.98 -45.46 3.79
CA GLU A 158 17.56 -45.77 3.94
C GLU A 158 17.23 -47.22 3.53
N ARG A 159 17.80 -47.69 2.41
CA ARG A 159 17.64 -49.09 1.95
C ARG A 159 18.15 -50.08 2.98
N LEU A 160 19.35 -49.84 3.54
CA LEU A 160 19.95 -50.67 4.59
C LEU A 160 19.08 -50.69 5.86
N LYS A 161 18.61 -49.53 6.32
CA LYS A 161 17.70 -49.43 7.47
C LYS A 161 16.40 -50.19 7.24
N HIS A 162 15.83 -50.12 6.03
CA HIS A 162 14.61 -50.85 5.70
C HIS A 162 14.82 -52.37 5.72
N LYS A 163 15.90 -52.85 5.09
CA LYS A 163 16.28 -54.28 5.12
C LYS A 163 16.46 -54.77 6.56
N TYR A 164 17.25 -54.07 7.36
CA TYR A 164 17.47 -54.41 8.77
C TYR A 164 16.16 -54.53 9.54
N LYS A 165 15.26 -53.54 9.43
CA LYS A 165 13.96 -53.57 10.12
C LYS A 165 13.06 -54.72 9.65
N LYS A 166 13.12 -55.08 8.37
CA LYS A 166 12.34 -56.18 7.81
C LYS A 166 12.84 -57.53 8.35
N GLU A 167 14.14 -57.78 8.27
CA GLU A 167 14.77 -59.01 8.76
C GLU A 167 14.58 -59.17 10.27
N PHE A 168 14.83 -58.10 11.04
CA PHE A 168 14.65 -58.11 12.50
C PHE A 168 13.21 -58.43 12.90
N LYS A 169 12.22 -57.83 12.24
CA LYS A 169 10.81 -58.14 12.48
C LYS A 169 10.45 -59.57 12.07
N GLY A 170 11.05 -60.11 11.02
CA GLY A 170 10.89 -61.50 10.59
C GLY A 170 11.40 -62.46 11.64
N ALA A 171 12.66 -62.33 12.04
CA ALA A 171 13.29 -63.16 13.07
C ALA A 171 12.52 -63.15 14.39
N LEU A 172 12.08 -61.96 14.84
CA LEU A 172 11.29 -61.84 16.06
C LEU A 172 9.92 -62.52 15.96
N ARG A 173 9.30 -62.56 14.78
CA ARG A 173 8.03 -63.26 14.57
C ARG A 173 8.21 -64.77 14.66
N GLU A 174 9.27 -65.32 14.07
CA GLU A 174 9.57 -66.76 14.15
C GLU A 174 9.89 -67.16 15.60
N LEU A 175 10.75 -66.41 16.30
CA LEU A 175 11.07 -66.69 17.70
C LEU A 175 9.82 -66.75 18.61
N ARG A 176 8.84 -65.88 18.35
CA ARG A 176 7.55 -65.89 19.06
C ARG A 176 6.68 -67.09 18.72
N LYS A 177 6.69 -67.56 17.46
CA LYS A 177 5.98 -68.78 17.07
C LYS A 177 6.59 -70.00 17.73
N ASP A 178 7.92 -70.10 17.72
CA ASP A 178 8.67 -71.20 18.34
C ASP A 178 8.42 -71.24 19.85
N SER A 179 8.47 -70.09 20.51
CA SER A 179 8.17 -69.98 21.95
C SER A 179 6.75 -70.47 22.27
N ARG A 180 5.76 -70.14 21.43
CA ARG A 180 4.37 -70.61 21.61
C ARG A 180 4.24 -72.10 21.35
N PHE A 181 4.94 -72.61 20.34
CA PHE A 181 4.97 -74.04 20.02
C PHE A 181 5.52 -74.85 21.19
N LEU A 182 6.71 -74.48 21.69
CA LEU A 182 7.34 -75.13 22.84
C LEU A 182 6.48 -75.05 24.10
N ALA A 183 5.81 -73.92 24.35
CA ALA A 183 4.90 -73.79 25.48
C ALA A 183 3.71 -74.77 25.37
N ARG A 184 3.14 -74.93 24.17
CA ARG A 184 2.04 -75.86 23.93
C ARG A 184 2.47 -77.32 24.06
N GLU A 185 3.64 -77.67 23.54
CA GLU A 185 4.21 -79.02 23.65
C GLU A 185 4.47 -79.41 25.10
N LYS A 186 5.15 -78.54 25.86
CA LYS A 186 5.35 -78.71 27.31
C LYS A 186 4.04 -78.87 28.08
N LEU A 187 3.02 -78.07 27.74
CA LEU A 187 1.70 -78.20 28.35
C LEU A 187 1.08 -79.57 28.05
N ASN A 188 1.11 -80.00 26.79
CA ASN A 188 0.58 -81.31 26.38
C ASN A 188 1.28 -82.45 27.12
N GLU A 189 2.61 -82.41 27.25
CA GLU A 189 3.38 -83.41 28.01
C GLU A 189 2.97 -83.45 29.49
N VAL A 190 2.79 -82.30 30.13
CA VAL A 190 2.33 -82.22 31.53
C VAL A 190 0.93 -82.82 31.66
N VAL A 191 0.01 -82.43 30.78
CA VAL A 191 -1.38 -82.94 30.80
C VAL A 191 -1.40 -84.45 30.57
N GLN A 192 -0.64 -84.97 29.61
CA GLN A 192 -0.55 -86.42 29.37
C GLN A 192 -0.05 -87.15 30.61
N ARG A 193 1.07 -86.73 31.19
CA ARG A 193 1.62 -87.32 32.43
C ARG A 193 0.60 -87.29 33.58
N ASP A 194 -0.12 -86.20 33.74
CA ASP A 194 -1.15 -86.09 34.79
C ASP A 194 -2.36 -86.98 34.52
N THR A 195 -2.80 -87.11 33.26
CA THR A 195 -3.90 -88.01 32.90
C THR A 195 -3.53 -89.48 33.12
N GLU A 196 -2.32 -89.88 32.75
CA GLU A 196 -1.80 -91.22 33.01
C GLU A 196 -1.70 -91.51 34.51
N ARG A 197 -1.15 -90.57 35.28
CA ARG A 197 -1.09 -90.67 36.75
C ARG A 197 -2.48 -90.83 37.34
N LYS A 198 -3.45 -89.99 36.93
CA LYS A 198 -4.84 -90.07 37.41
C LYS A 198 -5.51 -91.40 37.05
N ARG A 199 -5.28 -91.92 35.84
CA ARG A 199 -5.78 -93.24 35.41
C ARG A 199 -5.24 -94.35 36.31
N LYS A 200 -3.91 -94.42 36.49
CA LYS A 200 -3.25 -95.40 37.37
C LYS A 200 -3.76 -95.32 38.81
N VAL A 201 -3.88 -94.11 39.35
CA VAL A 201 -4.43 -93.89 40.71
C VAL A 201 -5.88 -94.41 40.80
N LYS A 202 -6.73 -94.12 39.80
CA LYS A 202 -8.11 -94.59 39.77
C LYS A 202 -8.20 -96.12 39.70
N GLU A 203 -7.35 -96.76 38.91
CA GLU A 203 -7.25 -98.22 38.82
C GLU A 203 -6.87 -98.84 40.18
N LEU A 204 -5.84 -98.30 40.85
CA LEU A 204 -5.41 -98.75 42.18
C LEU A 204 -6.50 -98.59 43.25
N PHE A 205 -7.18 -97.44 43.27
CA PHE A 205 -8.31 -97.22 44.18
C PHE A 205 -9.49 -98.15 43.86
N GLY A 206 -9.75 -98.42 42.58
CA GLY A 206 -10.76 -99.39 42.15
C GLY A 206 -10.44 -100.81 42.60
N SER A 207 -9.19 -101.26 42.45
CA SER A 207 -8.75 -102.57 42.94
C SER A 207 -8.84 -102.69 44.46
N LEU A 208 -8.47 -101.63 45.20
CA LEU A 208 -8.59 -101.59 46.66
C LEU A 208 -10.05 -101.71 47.11
N ALA A 209 -10.96 -100.99 46.44
CA ALA A 209 -12.39 -101.05 46.72
C ALA A 209 -12.99 -102.44 46.44
N SER A 210 -12.54 -103.11 45.37
CA SER A 210 -12.94 -104.50 45.07
C SER A 210 -12.48 -105.47 46.17
N GLN A 211 -11.22 -105.38 46.61
CA GLN A 211 -10.69 -106.20 47.70
C GLN A 211 -11.47 -105.99 49.01
N GLU A 212 -11.80 -104.75 49.34
CA GLU A 212 -12.60 -104.45 50.53
C GLU A 212 -14.02 -105.05 50.41
N GLY A 213 -14.62 -104.98 49.22
CA GLY A 213 -15.90 -105.62 48.91
C GLY A 213 -15.87 -107.13 49.08
N GLU A 214 -14.86 -107.80 48.51
CA GLU A 214 -14.63 -109.25 48.66
C GLU A 214 -14.42 -109.65 50.12
N TRP A 215 -13.62 -108.89 50.86
CA TRP A 215 -13.39 -109.13 52.29
C TRP A 215 -14.68 -109.00 53.11
N LYS A 216 -15.49 -107.97 52.85
CA LYS A 216 -16.82 -107.81 53.48
C LYS A 216 -17.76 -108.97 53.14
N ALA A 217 -17.74 -109.44 51.89
CA ALA A 217 -18.54 -110.59 51.45
C ALA A 217 -18.10 -111.89 52.15
N LEU A 218 -16.80 -112.15 52.25
CA LEU A 218 -16.24 -113.27 53.01
C LEU A 218 -16.63 -113.20 54.49
N LYS A 219 -16.54 -112.02 55.11
CA LYS A 219 -16.94 -111.79 56.51
C LYS A 219 -18.43 -112.07 56.73
N ARG A 220 -19.31 -111.74 55.78
CA ARG A 220 -20.73 -112.08 55.83
C ARG A 220 -20.98 -113.58 55.71
N LYS A 221 -20.28 -114.27 54.80
CA LYS A 221 -20.39 -115.74 54.65
C LYS A 221 -19.95 -116.50 55.91
N LYS A 222 -18.89 -116.06 56.60
CA LYS A 222 -18.43 -116.65 57.87
C LYS A 222 -19.38 -116.45 59.06
N ARG A 223 -20.35 -115.53 58.98
CA ARG A 223 -21.34 -115.27 60.05
C ARG A 223 -22.63 -116.07 59.88
N LYS A 224 -22.82 -116.74 58.74
CA LYS A 224 -23.82 -117.80 58.55
C LYS A 224 -23.20 -119.13 58.94
#